data_AF-A0A3A4KDW8-F1
#
_entry.id   AF-A0A3A4KDW8-F1
#
_cell.length_a   1.000
_cell.length_b   1.000
_cell.length_c   1.000
_cell.angle_alpha   90.00
_cell.angle_beta   90.00
_cell.angle_gamma   90.00
#
_symmetry.space_group_name_H-M   'P 1'
#
loop_
_entity.id
_entity.type
_entity.pdbx_description
1 polymer ?
#
loop_
_entity_poly.entity_id
_entity_poly.type
_entity_poly.pdbx_seq_one_letter_code
_entity_poly.pdbx_strand_id
1 'polypeptide(L)'
;MCAQFKTAYCGIDCELCPTFQATRNDDDAARTKTAEEWSRMFKAEIRPEHINCDGCKSETGRLFFHCTQCGIRACAGAKGHETCADCEDYGCDKLMGILDVVPEARATLEKLRAGKA
;
A
#
# COMPACT_ATOMS: atom_id res chain seq x y z
N MET A 1 -18.54 -12.04 -3.10
CA MET A 1 -17.22 -12.36 -2.52
C MET A 1 -16.49 -11.05 -2.18
N CYS A 2 -15.93 -11.00 -0.97
CA CYS A 2 -15.54 -9.79 -0.24
C CYS A 2 -14.28 -9.12 -0.79
N ALA A 3 -14.42 -7.96 -1.44
CA ALA A 3 -13.35 -6.98 -1.59
C ALA A 3 -13.61 -5.85 -0.58
N GLN A 4 -13.38 -6.12 0.71
CA GLN A 4 -13.63 -5.14 1.79
C GLN A 4 -12.33 -4.54 2.37
N PHE A 5 -11.23 -4.63 1.62
CA PHE A 5 -9.94 -4.06 2.01
C PHE A 5 -9.45 -3.05 0.97
N LYS A 6 -10.21 -1.95 0.80
CA LYS A 6 -9.82 -0.85 -0.09
C LYS A 6 -8.58 -0.10 0.42
N THR A 7 -8.36 -0.08 1.74
CA THR A 7 -7.26 0.66 2.36
C THR A 7 -6.17 -0.29 2.85
N ALA A 8 -4.92 -0.03 2.46
CA ALA A 8 -3.74 -0.71 2.96
C ALA A 8 -3.49 -0.38 4.44
N TYR A 9 -2.62 -1.15 5.12
CA TYR A 9 -2.29 -0.87 6.52
C TYR A 9 -1.76 0.55 6.73
N CYS A 10 -0.99 1.07 5.79
CA CYS A 10 -0.42 2.42 5.81
C CYS A 10 -1.40 3.53 5.39
N GLY A 11 -2.65 3.23 5.03
CA GLY A 11 -3.62 4.23 4.60
C GLY A 11 -3.67 4.49 3.09
N ILE A 12 -2.79 3.88 2.30
CA ILE A 12 -2.88 3.97 0.83
C ILE A 12 -4.18 3.32 0.37
N ASP A 13 -4.94 4.04 -0.45
CA ASP A 13 -6.12 3.50 -1.12
C ASP A 13 -5.69 2.64 -2.32
N CYS A 14 -5.96 1.33 -2.24
CA CYS A 14 -5.69 0.39 -3.31
C CYS A 14 -6.49 0.74 -4.57
N GLU A 15 -7.66 1.37 -4.47
CA GLU A 15 -8.44 1.80 -5.64
C GLU A 15 -7.74 2.92 -6.43
N LEU A 16 -6.82 3.66 -5.80
CA LEU A 16 -6.02 4.70 -6.45
C LEU A 16 -4.57 4.25 -6.73
N CYS A 17 -4.20 3.03 -6.33
CA CYS A 17 -2.86 2.51 -6.48
C CYS A 17 -2.62 2.03 -7.93
N PRO A 18 -1.64 2.59 -8.67
CA PRO A 18 -1.38 2.20 -10.06
C PRO A 18 -1.06 0.71 -10.22
N THR A 19 -0.32 0.12 -9.28
CA THR A 19 0.00 -1.32 -9.32
C THR A 19 -1.23 -2.18 -9.17
N PHE A 20 -2.13 -1.84 -8.25
CA PHE A 20 -3.35 -2.62 -8.02
C PHE A 20 -4.31 -2.47 -9.19
N GLN A 21 -4.48 -1.26 -9.73
CA GLN A 21 -5.29 -1.02 -10.92
C GLN A 21 -4.76 -1.77 -12.15
N ALA A 22 -3.45 -1.68 -12.42
CA ALA A 22 -2.83 -2.38 -13.54
C ALA A 22 -2.99 -3.91 -13.42
N THR A 23 -2.89 -4.44 -12.19
CA THR A 23 -3.10 -5.86 -11.91
C THR A 23 -4.55 -6.27 -12.14
N ARG A 24 -5.51 -5.48 -11.65
CA ARG A 24 -6.95 -5.78 -11.78
C ARG A 24 -7.46 -5.69 -13.21
N ASN A 25 -6.93 -4.74 -13.98
CA ASN A 25 -7.33 -4.51 -15.37
C ASN A 25 -6.54 -5.36 -16.36
N ASP A 26 -5.54 -6.10 -15.88
CA ASP A 26 -4.56 -6.81 -16.67
C ASP A 26 -3.91 -5.94 -17.76
N ASP A 27 -3.44 -4.75 -17.36
CA ASP A 27 -2.97 -3.70 -18.27
C ASP A 27 -1.44 -3.58 -18.26
N ASP A 28 -0.80 -4.15 -19.28
CA ASP A 28 0.65 -4.12 -19.46
C ASP A 28 1.22 -2.73 -19.76
N ALA A 29 0.44 -1.85 -20.39
CA ALA A 29 0.86 -0.48 -20.64
C ALA A 29 0.92 0.30 -19.33
N ALA A 30 -0.08 0.13 -18.46
CA ALA A 30 -0.08 0.70 -17.12
C ALA A 30 1.06 0.13 -16.25
N ARG A 31 1.37 -1.17 -16.35
CA ARG A 31 2.54 -1.78 -15.68
C ARG A 31 3.85 -1.13 -16.13
N THR A 32 4.03 -0.98 -17.44
CA THR A 32 5.23 -0.36 -18.02
C THR A 32 5.41 1.08 -17.56
N LYS A 33 4.36 1.90 -17.70
CA LYS A 33 4.38 3.30 -17.27
C LYS A 33 4.71 3.44 -15.78
N THR A 34 4.05 2.65 -14.93
CA THR A 34 4.27 2.68 -13.47
C THR A 34 5.70 2.27 -13.14
N ALA A 35 6.21 1.20 -13.76
CA ALA A 35 7.56 0.71 -13.55
C ALA A 35 8.62 1.77 -13.89
N GLU A 36 8.47 2.46 -15.02
CA GLU A 36 9.38 3.54 -15.43
C GLU A 36 9.34 4.75 -14.48
N GLU A 37 8.13 5.21 -14.12
CA GLU A 37 7.94 6.36 -13.23
C GLU A 37 8.54 6.09 -11.85
N TRP A 38 8.26 4.91 -11.29
CA TRP A 38 8.75 4.54 -9.97
C TRP A 38 10.24 4.22 -9.99
N SER A 39 10.77 3.65 -11.07
CA SER A 39 12.22 3.46 -11.23
C SER A 39 12.96 4.79 -11.16
N ARG A 40 12.43 5.82 -11.84
CA ARG A 40 12.98 7.18 -11.80
C ARG A 40 12.85 7.82 -10.42
N MET A 41 11.67 7.71 -9.80
CA MET A 41 11.38 8.30 -8.49
C MET A 41 12.25 7.72 -7.37
N PHE A 42 12.36 6.39 -7.33
CA PHE A 42 13.07 5.67 -6.27
C PHE A 42 14.53 5.36 -6.62
N LYS A 43 14.99 5.71 -7.82
CA LYS A 43 16.33 5.38 -8.34
C LYS A 43 16.65 3.89 -8.21
N ALA A 44 15.66 3.05 -8.53
CA ALA A 44 15.72 1.60 -8.42
C ALA A 44 15.32 0.96 -9.75
N GLU A 45 15.78 -0.26 -10.04
CA GLU A 45 15.31 -1.00 -11.21
C GLU A 45 13.98 -1.69 -10.88
N ILE A 46 12.87 -1.05 -11.28
CA ILE A 46 11.53 -1.62 -11.18
C ILE A 46 11.07 -1.97 -12.58
N ARG A 47 10.79 -3.26 -12.80
CA ARG A 47 10.36 -3.79 -14.10
C ARG A 47 8.84 -3.98 -14.14
N PRO A 48 8.21 -4.02 -15.32
CA PRO A 48 6.77 -4.24 -15.43
C PRO A 48 6.28 -5.51 -14.72
N GLU A 49 7.09 -6.57 -14.69
CA GLU A 49 6.74 -7.83 -14.00
C GLU A 49 6.68 -7.66 -12.47
N HIS A 50 7.36 -6.65 -11.93
CA HIS A 50 7.28 -6.31 -10.51
C HIS A 50 5.98 -5.58 -10.16
N ILE A 51 5.29 -4.99 -11.15
CA ILE A 51 4.03 -4.25 -10.99
C ILE A 51 2.85 -5.23 -10.98
N ASN A 52 2.81 -6.08 -9.96
CA ASN A 52 1.70 -7.01 -9.72
C ASN A 52 1.34 -7.05 -8.23
N CYS A 53 0.09 -6.77 -7.87
CA CYS A 53 -0.36 -6.72 -6.48
C CYS A 53 -1.85 -7.06 -6.36
N ASP A 54 -2.18 -8.02 -5.50
CA ASP A 54 -3.57 -8.42 -5.19
C ASP A 54 -4.10 -7.71 -3.93
N GLY A 55 -3.33 -6.77 -3.37
CA GLY A 55 -3.72 -5.92 -2.23
C GLY A 55 -2.82 -6.10 -1.01
N CYS A 56 -2.62 -5.03 -0.26
CA CYS A 56 -1.67 -5.01 0.88
C CYS A 56 -2.00 -6.06 1.96
N LYS A 57 -3.29 -6.32 2.19
CA LYS A 57 -3.78 -7.28 3.18
C LYS A 57 -3.94 -8.70 2.63
N SER A 58 -3.59 -8.94 1.36
CA SER A 58 -3.70 -10.27 0.80
C SER A 58 -2.74 -11.22 1.52
N GLU A 59 -3.28 -12.28 2.11
CA GLU A 59 -2.49 -13.33 2.78
C GLU A 59 -1.91 -14.33 1.77
N THR A 60 -2.58 -14.47 0.62
CA THR A 60 -2.19 -15.32 -0.50
C THR A 60 -2.21 -14.48 -1.79
N GLY A 61 -1.32 -14.75 -2.74
CA GLY A 61 -1.28 -14.04 -4.03
C GLY A 61 -0.04 -13.16 -4.24
N ARG A 62 -0.12 -12.29 -5.25
CA ARG A 62 0.96 -11.43 -5.71
C ARG A 62 1.04 -10.19 -4.84
N LEU A 63 2.25 -9.80 -4.49
CA LEU A 63 2.54 -8.52 -3.87
C LEU A 63 3.51 -7.75 -4.74
N PHE A 64 3.32 -6.42 -4.78
CA PHE A 64 4.35 -5.55 -5.31
C PHE A 64 5.66 -5.86 -4.57
N PHE A 65 6.77 -5.95 -5.29
CA PHE A 65 8.05 -6.43 -4.73
C PHE A 65 8.40 -5.76 -3.40
N HIS A 66 8.25 -4.44 -3.29
CA HIS A 66 8.55 -3.71 -2.06
C HIS A 66 7.61 -4.05 -0.89
N CYS A 67 6.36 -4.45 -1.16
CA CYS A 67 5.41 -4.87 -0.14
C CYS A 67 5.82 -6.18 0.54
N THR A 68 6.66 -7.01 -0.07
CA THR A 68 7.18 -8.25 0.53
C THR A 68 8.12 -7.97 1.72
N GLN A 69 8.78 -6.81 1.72
CA GLN A 69 9.73 -6.39 2.76
C GLN A 69 9.18 -5.23 3.61
N CYS A 70 7.88 -4.91 3.47
CA CYS A 70 7.28 -3.76 4.14
C CYS A 70 7.11 -4.01 5.64
N GLY A 71 7.90 -3.29 6.45
CA GLY A 71 7.84 -3.34 7.91
C GLY A 71 6.49 -2.91 8.50
N ILE A 72 5.75 -2.01 7.82
CA ILE A 72 4.40 -1.61 8.23
C ILE A 72 3.44 -2.80 8.11
N ARG A 73 3.48 -3.49 6.95
CA ARG A 73 2.63 -4.66 6.69
C ARG A 73 2.90 -5.77 7.68
N ALA A 74 4.18 -6.10 7.92
CA ALA A 74 4.56 -7.12 8.89
C ALA A 74 4.10 -6.76 10.31
N CYS A 75 4.29 -5.51 10.73
CA CYS A 75 3.88 -5.03 12.06
C CYS A 75 2.36 -5.05 12.25
N ALA A 76 1.61 -4.42 11.33
CA ALA A 76 0.15 -4.32 11.44
C ALA A 76 -0.51 -5.69 11.35
N GLY A 77 -0.04 -6.56 10.44
CA GLY A 77 -0.50 -7.94 10.34
C GLY A 77 -0.26 -8.74 11.61
N ALA A 78 0.95 -8.65 12.20
CA ALA A 78 1.26 -9.35 13.46
C ALA A 78 0.43 -8.85 14.65
N LYS A 79 0.05 -7.57 14.67
CA LYS A 79 -0.83 -6.97 15.69
C LYS A 79 -2.33 -7.20 15.42
N GLY A 80 -2.70 -7.80 14.29
CA GLY A 80 -4.11 -7.97 13.89
C GLY A 80 -4.83 -6.65 13.64
N HIS A 81 -4.10 -5.58 13.31
CA HIS A 81 -4.71 -4.27 13.03
C HIS A 81 -5.29 -4.23 11.64
N GLU A 82 -6.50 -3.67 11.50
CA GLU A 82 -7.06 -3.42 10.18
C GLU A 82 -6.27 -2.34 9.44
N THR A 83 -5.89 -1.27 10.12
CA THR A 83 -4.97 -0.25 9.58
C THR A 83 -4.10 0.28 10.70
N CYS A 84 -3.04 1.01 10.37
CA CYS A 84 -2.27 1.71 11.40
C CYS A 84 -3.11 2.76 12.16
N ALA A 85 -4.29 3.14 11.67
CA ALA A 85 -5.25 3.95 12.42
C ALA A 85 -5.72 3.26 13.72
N ASP A 86 -5.70 1.92 13.78
CA ASP A 86 -6.04 1.14 14.99
C ASP A 86 -4.91 1.09 16.02
N CYS A 87 -3.71 1.54 15.66
CA CYS A 87 -2.54 1.45 16.52
C CYS A 87 -2.53 2.60 17.53
N GLU A 88 -2.20 2.30 18.78
CA GLU A 88 -1.94 3.29 19.83
C GLU A 88 -0.66 4.09 19.52
N ASP A 89 0.39 3.40 19.04
CA ASP A 89 1.66 3.98 18.56
C ASP A 89 1.55 4.65 17.17
N TYR A 90 0.39 5.22 16.82
CA TYR A 90 0.20 5.89 15.54
C TYR A 90 1.22 7.05 15.37
N GLY A 91 1.87 7.11 14.20
CA GLY A 91 2.96 8.06 13.95
C GLY A 91 4.35 7.53 14.31
N CYS A 92 4.52 6.22 14.54
CA CYS A 92 5.85 5.62 14.72
C CYS A 92 6.74 5.69 13.46
N ASP A 93 8.04 5.51 13.63
CA ASP A 93 9.06 5.60 12.56
C ASP A 93 8.76 4.73 11.34
N LYS A 94 8.18 3.53 11.56
CA LYS A 94 7.81 2.62 10.47
C LYS A 94 6.77 3.23 9.54
N LEU A 95 5.84 4.00 10.12
CA LEU A 95 4.73 4.63 9.41
C LEU A 95 5.12 6.02 8.89
N MET A 96 5.86 6.83 9.65
CA MET A 96 6.18 8.21 9.28
C MET A 96 6.81 8.33 7.88
N GLY A 97 7.70 7.41 7.51
CA GLY A 97 8.33 7.41 6.19
C GLY A 97 7.35 7.38 5.02
N ILE A 98 6.22 6.65 5.12
CA ILE A 98 5.21 6.64 4.05
C ILE A 98 4.28 7.85 4.13
N LEU A 99 3.99 8.35 5.34
CA LEU A 99 3.09 9.49 5.52
C LEU A 99 3.72 10.82 5.05
N ASP A 100 5.05 10.90 5.04
CA ASP A 100 5.78 12.08 4.57
C ASP A 100 5.90 12.10 3.04
N VAL A 101 5.93 10.93 2.40
CA VAL A 101 6.01 10.79 0.93
C VAL A 101 4.63 10.73 0.29
N VAL A 102 3.61 10.23 1.02
CA VAL A 102 2.24 10.05 0.54
C VAL A 102 1.25 10.72 1.52
N PRO A 103 1.07 12.05 1.44
CA PRO A 103 0.17 12.80 2.32
C PRO A 103 -1.27 12.30 2.31
N GLU A 104 -1.74 11.74 1.19
CA GLU A 104 -3.08 11.16 1.04
C GLU A 104 -3.27 9.93 1.94
N ALA A 105 -2.21 9.17 2.18
CA ALA A 105 -2.24 8.04 3.10
C ALA A 105 -2.45 8.52 4.54
N ARG A 106 -1.81 9.64 4.92
CA ARG A 106 -2.02 10.30 6.22
C ARG A 106 -3.46 10.75 6.36
N ALA A 107 -3.99 11.50 5.39
CA ALA A 107 -5.37 11.97 5.41
C ALA A 107 -6.38 10.81 5.56
N THR A 108 -6.14 9.69 4.87
CA THR A 108 -6.95 8.48 5.01
C THR A 108 -6.91 7.92 6.43
N LEU A 109 -5.72 7.75 7.02
CA LEU A 109 -5.60 7.21 8.38
C LEU A 109 -6.22 8.14 9.42
N GLU A 110 -5.98 9.45 9.35
CA GLU A 110 -6.60 10.42 10.27
C GLU A 110 -8.13 10.36 10.22
N LYS A 111 -8.71 10.29 9.02
CA LYS A 111 -10.16 10.15 8.85
C LYS A 111 -10.68 8.85 9.47
N LEU A 112 -9.96 7.74 9.29
CA LEU A 112 -10.32 6.46 9.91
C LEU A 112 -10.21 6.49 11.43
N ARG A 113 -9.25 7.26 11.99
CA ARG A 113 -9.13 7.46 13.44
C ARG A 113 -10.27 8.30 14.00
N ALA A 114 -10.58 9.42 13.35
CA ALA A 114 -11.65 10.32 13.79
C ALA A 114 -13.03 9.66 13.75
N GLY A 115 -13.28 8.76 12.78
CA GLY A 115 -14.54 8.02 12.68
C GLY A 115 -14.70 6.87 13.69
N LYS A 116 -13.68 6.58 14.51
CA LYS A 116 -13.71 5.57 15.57
C LYS A 116 -13.85 6.17 16.97
N ALA A 117 -13.85 7.50 17.07
CA ALA A 117 -14.03 8.25 18.32
C ALA A 117 -15.51 8.41 18.68
#